data_AF-A0A1M5DGC6-F1
#
_entry.id   AF-A0A1M5DGC6-F1
#
_cell.length_a   1.000
_cell.length_b   1.000
_cell.length_c   1.000
_cell.angle_alpha   90.00
_cell.angle_beta   90.00
_cell.angle_gamma   90.00
#
_symmetry.space_group_name_H-M   'P 1'
#
loop_
_entity.id
_entity.type
_entity.pdbx_description
1 polymer ?
#
loop_
_entity_poly.entity_id
_entity_poly.type
_entity_poly.pdbx_seq_one_letter_code
_entity_poly.pdbx_strand_id
1 'polypeptide(L)'
;MTAPREEPELTDVDPTAAPSEDAVLLFVGGPLDGRVEIRAARHGDPLPTVTHVHLHDGPKVVSRYDLQPLPGQAGVYHLRQRAPQDRRDSARAD
;
A
#
# COMPACT_ATOMS: atom_id res chain seq x y z
N MET A 1 -24.89 -25.34 -45.48
CA MET A 1 -23.85 -25.43 -44.42
C MET A 1 -23.59 -24.01 -43.93
N THR A 2 -24.16 -23.65 -42.79
CA THR A 2 -23.83 -22.40 -42.08
C THR A 2 -23.58 -22.81 -40.64
N ALA A 3 -22.36 -22.61 -40.15
CA ALA A 3 -22.01 -22.84 -38.75
C ALA A 3 -22.59 -21.72 -37.87
N PRO A 4 -23.10 -22.02 -36.67
CA PRO A 4 -23.41 -20.96 -35.71
C PRO A 4 -22.11 -20.34 -35.21
N ARG A 5 -22.08 -19.01 -35.13
CA ARG A 5 -21.03 -18.25 -34.42
C ARG A 5 -21.28 -18.43 -32.93
N GLU A 6 -20.31 -18.98 -32.22
CA GLU A 6 -20.29 -18.94 -30.76
C GLU A 6 -19.93 -17.51 -30.34
N GLU A 7 -20.92 -16.78 -29.82
CA GLU A 7 -20.69 -15.50 -29.15
C GLU A 7 -19.96 -15.77 -27.83
N PRO A 8 -18.90 -15.01 -27.49
CA PRO A 8 -18.19 -15.21 -26.24
C PRO A 8 -19.14 -14.89 -25.08
N GLU A 9 -19.36 -15.89 -24.24
CA GLU A 9 -20.11 -15.82 -22.99
C GLU A 9 -19.57 -14.67 -22.14
N LEU A 10 -20.43 -13.68 -21.91
CA LEU A 10 -20.19 -12.57 -21.00
C LEU A 10 -19.97 -13.16 -19.61
N THR A 11 -18.72 -13.11 -19.14
CA THR A 11 -18.34 -13.53 -17.79
C THR A 11 -19.27 -12.88 -16.76
N ASP A 12 -19.83 -13.72 -15.90
CA ASP A 12 -20.66 -13.36 -14.74
C ASP A 12 -19.90 -12.31 -13.90
N VAL A 13 -20.30 -11.05 -14.02
CA VAL A 13 -19.81 -9.97 -13.16
C VAL A 13 -20.64 -10.04 -11.90
N ASP A 14 -20.04 -10.54 -10.82
CA ASP A 14 -20.70 -10.63 -9.51
C ASP A 14 -21.21 -9.22 -9.11
N PRO A 15 -22.53 -9.00 -9.02
CA PRO A 15 -23.11 -7.68 -8.75
C PRO A 15 -22.98 -7.25 -7.29
N THR A 16 -22.41 -8.10 -6.42
CA THR A 16 -22.11 -7.82 -5.01
C THR A 16 -20.71 -7.23 -4.83
N ALA A 17 -19.83 -7.38 -5.82
CA ALA A 17 -18.60 -6.62 -5.89
C ALA A 17 -18.97 -5.16 -6.21
N ALA A 18 -19.13 -4.33 -5.17
CA ALA A 18 -19.10 -2.88 -5.35
C ALA A 18 -17.92 -2.56 -6.27
N PRO A 19 -18.05 -1.63 -7.25
CA PRO A 19 -16.87 -1.16 -7.96
C PRO A 19 -15.98 -0.54 -6.90
N SER A 20 -15.01 -1.30 -6.40
CA SER A 20 -13.95 -0.74 -5.61
C SER A 20 -13.31 0.28 -6.54
N GLU A 21 -13.28 1.52 -6.12
CA GLU A 21 -12.57 2.56 -6.83
C GLU A 21 -11.10 2.46 -6.44
N ASP A 22 -10.20 2.95 -7.29
CA ASP A 22 -8.78 2.98 -6.97
C ASP A 22 -8.53 3.90 -5.77
N ALA A 23 -7.64 3.49 -4.86
CA ALA A 23 -7.31 4.28 -3.68
C ALA A 23 -6.04 5.13 -3.88
N VAL A 24 -6.10 6.39 -3.46
CA VAL A 24 -4.98 7.34 -3.51
C VAL A 24 -4.35 7.46 -2.13
N LEU A 25 -3.06 7.12 -2.03
CA LEU A 25 -2.36 6.93 -0.76
C LEU A 25 -1.11 7.82 -0.72
N LEU A 26 -1.08 8.79 0.19
CA LEU A 26 0.09 9.66 0.45
C LEU A 26 0.92 9.08 1.59
N PHE A 27 2.24 9.08 1.44
CA PHE A 27 3.18 8.72 2.50
C PHE A 27 3.78 9.98 3.14
N VAL A 28 3.78 10.03 4.48
CA VAL A 28 4.32 11.14 5.28
C VAL A 28 5.35 10.63 6.27
N GLY A 29 6.54 11.22 6.23
CA GLY A 29 7.69 10.92 7.07
C GLY A 29 8.61 9.82 6.50
N GLY A 30 9.87 9.85 6.93
CA GLY A 30 10.84 8.81 6.58
C GLY A 30 11.20 8.77 5.09
N PRO A 31 11.70 7.63 4.57
CA PRO A 31 12.22 7.54 3.21
C PRO A 31 11.19 7.67 2.08
N LEU A 32 9.89 7.59 2.38
CA LEU A 32 8.82 7.71 1.37
C LEU A 32 8.06 9.03 1.47
N ASP A 33 8.54 9.99 2.25
CA ASP A 33 7.87 11.27 2.43
C ASP A 33 7.53 11.95 1.10
N GLY A 34 6.26 12.34 0.92
CA GLY A 34 5.74 12.96 -0.30
C GLY A 34 5.40 12.00 -1.44
N ARG A 35 5.69 10.70 -1.31
CA ARG A 35 5.32 9.71 -2.32
C ARG A 35 3.80 9.49 -2.33
N VAL A 36 3.23 9.42 -3.53
CA VAL A 36 1.83 9.05 -3.76
C VAL A 36 1.77 7.69 -4.46
N GLU A 37 0.87 6.82 -4.00
CA GLU A 37 0.56 5.53 -4.62
C GLU A 37 -0.92 5.50 -5.03
N ILE A 38 -1.20 4.93 -6.22
CA ILE A 38 -2.55 4.57 -6.65
C ILE A 38 -2.69 3.06 -6.51
N ARG A 39 -3.50 2.61 -5.55
CA ARG A 39 -3.78 1.20 -5.31
C ARG A 39 -5.02 0.80 -6.09
N ALA A 40 -4.83 -0.08 -7.06
CA ALA A 40 -5.95 -0.57 -7.85
C ALA A 40 -6.99 -1.30 -7.00
N ALA A 41 -8.26 -1.03 -7.27
CA ALA A 41 -9.44 -1.60 -6.63
C ALA A 41 -9.41 -3.13 -6.44
N ARG A 42 -8.91 -3.85 -7.45
CA ARG A 42 -8.78 -5.33 -7.45
C ARG A 42 -7.90 -5.87 -6.31
N HIS A 43 -7.10 -5.01 -5.67
CA HIS A 43 -6.24 -5.38 -4.54
C HIS A 43 -6.94 -5.22 -3.19
N GLY A 44 -8.23 -4.86 -3.18
CA GLY A 44 -9.01 -4.60 -1.98
C GLY A 44 -8.53 -3.37 -1.21
N ASP A 45 -9.13 -3.18 -0.03
CA ASP A 45 -8.88 -2.02 0.82
C ASP A 45 -7.39 -1.85 1.18
N PRO A 46 -6.91 -0.61 1.33
CA PRO A 46 -5.58 -0.34 1.87
C PRO A 46 -5.38 -1.01 3.23
N LEU A 47 -4.21 -1.63 3.42
CA LEU A 47 -3.89 -2.28 4.69
C LEU A 47 -3.76 -1.24 5.81
N PRO A 48 -4.17 -1.56 7.06
CA PRO A 48 -4.03 -0.61 8.18
C PRO A 48 -2.57 -0.27 8.49
N THR A 49 -1.63 -1.14 8.09
CA THR A 49 -0.19 -0.91 8.21
C THR A 49 0.50 -1.46 6.97
N VAL A 50 1.49 -0.73 6.45
CA VAL A 50 2.45 -1.23 5.45
C VAL A 50 3.89 -1.18 5.96
N THR A 51 4.71 -2.09 5.46
CA THR A 51 6.16 -2.13 5.73
C THR A 51 6.91 -1.94 4.43
N HIS A 52 7.80 -0.95 4.41
CA HIS A 52 8.72 -0.72 3.31
C HIS A 52 10.14 -1.10 3.72
N VAL A 53 10.77 -1.91 2.87
CA VAL A 53 12.15 -2.35 3.03
C VAL A 53 12.99 -1.63 1.98
N HIS A 54 13.92 -0.82 2.43
CA HIS A 54 14.90 -0.15 1.58
C HIS A 54 16.17 -0.99 1.59
N LEU A 55 16.46 -1.58 0.42
CA LEU A 55 17.67 -2.34 0.17
C LEU A 55 18.69 -1.37 -0.45
N HIS A 56 19.78 -1.15 0.27
CA HIS A 56 20.95 -0.40 -0.19
C HIS A 56 22.17 -1.32 -0.10
N ASP A 57 23.33 -0.92 -0.64
CA ASP A 57 24.63 -1.59 -0.44
C ASP A 57 25.16 -1.44 1.02
N GLY A 58 24.26 -1.43 2.00
CA GLY A 58 24.51 -1.26 3.43
C GLY A 58 23.41 -1.90 4.27
N PRO A 59 23.29 -1.57 5.57
CA PRO A 59 22.27 -2.15 6.43
C PRO A 59 20.85 -1.93 5.88
N LYS A 60 20.06 -3.01 5.84
CA LYS A 60 18.65 -2.96 5.44
C LYS A 60 17.86 -2.01 6.34
N VAL A 61 17.16 -1.04 5.74
CA VAL A 61 16.31 -0.10 6.48
C VAL A 61 14.85 -0.51 6.32
N VAL A 62 14.18 -0.77 7.44
CA VAL A 62 12.75 -1.12 7.48
C VAL A 62 11.96 0.04 8.06
N SER A 63 10.95 0.52 7.32
CA SER A 63 10.05 1.60 7.73
C SER A 63 8.62 1.08 7.78
N ARG A 64 7.93 1.30 8.90
CA ARG A 64 6.52 0.91 9.08
C ARG A 64 5.66 2.17 9.04
N TYR A 65 4.58 2.12 8.29
CA TYR A 65 3.61 3.20 8.20
C TYR A 65 2.23 2.71 8.61
N ASP A 66 1.51 3.51 9.37
CA ASP A 66 0.14 3.23 9.79
C ASP A 66 -0.82 4.13 9.01
N LEU A 67 -1.94 3.55 8.55
CA LEU A 67 -2.93 4.23 7.73
C LEU A 67 -3.82 5.15 8.58
N GLN A 68 -3.93 6.40 8.17
CA GLN A 68 -5.00 7.30 8.55
C GLN A 68 -5.97 7.43 7.37
N PRO A 69 -7.16 6.80 7.43
CA PRO A 69 -8.14 6.89 6.36
C PRO A 69 -8.70 8.31 6.24
N LEU A 70 -8.96 8.75 5.01
CA LEU A 70 -9.67 9.99 4.69
C LEU A 70 -11.03 9.67 4.04
N PRO A 71 -11.95 10.65 3.92
CA PRO A 71 -13.20 10.44 3.20
C PRO A 71 -12.96 10.02 1.75
N GLY A 72 -13.82 9.11 1.24
CA GLY A 72 -13.68 8.54 -0.10
C GLY A 72 -12.58 7.48 -0.17
N GLN A 73 -11.96 7.31 -1.34
CA GLN A 73 -10.87 6.36 -1.56
C GLN A 73 -9.48 6.96 -1.31
N ALA A 74 -9.35 7.84 -0.31
CA ALA A 74 -8.09 8.50 0.01
C ALA A 74 -7.57 8.08 1.39
N GLY A 75 -6.26 8.07 1.56
CA GLY A 75 -5.63 7.78 2.84
C GLY A 75 -4.22 8.33 2.95
N VAL A 76 -3.76 8.52 4.19
CA VAL A 76 -2.39 8.95 4.48
C VAL A 76 -1.70 7.90 5.33
N TYR A 77 -0.59 7.37 4.85
CA TYR A 77 0.30 6.52 5.61
C TYR A 77 1.32 7.38 6.36
N HIS A 78 1.21 7.43 7.68
CA HIS A 78 2.17 8.13 8.54
C HIS A 78 3.25 7.17 9.02
N LEU A 79 4.51 7.61 8.98
CA LEU A 79 5.62 6.85 9.54
C LEU A 79 5.36 6.59 11.03
N ARG A 80 5.34 5.32 11.41
CA ARG A 80 5.20 4.92 12.80
C ARG A 80 6.45 5.34 13.56
N GLN A 81 6.29 6.20 14.55
CA GLN A 81 7.39 6.58 15.44
C GLN A 81 7.89 5.33 16.17
N ARG A 82 9.20 5.08 16.08
CA ARG A 82 9.83 4.02 16.86
C ARG A 82 9.79 4.44 18.33
N ALA A 83 9.34 3.55 19.22
CA ALA A 83 9.42 3.81 20.65
C ALA A 83 10.89 4.13 21.03
N PRO A 84 11.15 5.00 22.03
CA PRO A 84 12.50 5.53 22.32
C PRO A 84 13.62 4.54 22.71
N GLN A 85 13.48 3.23 22.50
CA GLN A 85 14.41 2.22 23.00
C GLN A 85 15.67 2.00 22.15
N ASP A 86 15.76 2.52 20.91
CA ASP A 86 16.86 2.17 19.99
C ASP A 86 17.98 3.20 19.85
N ARG A 87 18.04 4.22 20.72
CA ARG A 87 19.16 5.18 20.71
C ARG A 87 20.40 4.69 21.50
N ARG A 88 20.32 3.51 22.14
CA ARG A 88 21.36 2.97 23.04
C ARG A 88 22.32 1.93 22.43
N ASP A 89 22.25 1.68 21.12
CA ASP A 89 23.16 0.73 20.45
C ASP A 89 24.17 1.37 19.48
N SER A 90 24.13 2.70 19.30
CA SER A 90 25.08 3.42 18.42
C SER A 90 26.29 4.03 19.15
N ALA A 91 26.42 3.80 20.46
CA ALA A 91 27.52 4.32 21.28
C ALA A 91 28.35 3.20 21.91
N ARG A 92 29.01 2.39 21.09
CA ARG A 92 30.23 1.68 21.52
C ARG A 92 31.08 1.26 20.32
N ALA A 93 32.00 2.13 19.95
CA ALA A 93 33.27 1.76 19.36
C ALA A 93 34.29 2.74 19.96
N ASP A 94 35.03 2.25 20.95
CA ASP A 94 36.31 2.81 21.40
C ASP A 94 37.40 2.04 20.65
#